data_AF-A0ABD2HIU2-F1
#
_entry.id   AF-A0ABD2HIU2-F1
#
_cell.length_a   1.000
_cell.length_b   1.000
_cell.length_c   1.000
_cell.angle_alpha   90.00
_cell.angle_beta   90.00
_cell.angle_gamma   90.00
#
_symmetry.space_group_name_H-M   'P 1'
#
loop_
_entity.id
_entity.type
_entity.pdbx_description
1 polymer ?
#
loop_
_entity_poly.entity_id
_entity_poly.type
_entity_poly.pdbx_seq_one_letter_code
_entity_poly.pdbx_strand_id
1 'polypeptide(L)'
;MPGGSTKKTCPFCQNILFCAQKICAHCLKEQPKKLRLEKKLKRFDEKREDWVSGRKKNHNIASIKDEAIVLLEKLHAIGFKPASWQGDQEEGGQM
;
A
#
# COMPACT_ATOMS: atom_id res chain seq x y z
N MET A 1 20.64 -14.01 11.73
CA MET A 1 19.26 -13.73 11.25
C MET A 1 18.28 -14.29 12.27
N PRO A 2 17.43 -13.50 12.95
CA PRO A 2 16.43 -14.09 13.84
C PRO A 2 15.41 -14.81 12.97
N GLY A 3 15.35 -16.14 13.08
CA GLY A 3 14.44 -16.99 12.32
C GLY A 3 13.00 -16.61 12.61
N GLY A 4 12.27 -16.17 11.58
CA GLY A 4 10.85 -15.85 11.72
C GLY A 4 10.07 -17.09 12.16
N SER A 5 9.38 -16.99 13.30
CA SER A 5 8.49 -18.06 13.77
C SER A 5 7.40 -18.34 12.72
N THR A 6 7.23 -19.61 12.34
CA THR A 6 6.14 -20.08 11.47
C THR A 6 4.76 -19.97 12.13
N LYS A 7 4.73 -19.67 13.43
CA LYS A 7 3.55 -19.56 14.28
C LYS A 7 3.41 -18.13 14.80
N LYS A 8 2.18 -17.61 14.79
CA LYS A 8 1.78 -16.32 15.34
C LYS A 8 0.57 -16.48 16.25
N THR A 9 0.37 -15.52 17.15
CA THR A 9 -0.79 -15.49 18.03
C THR A 9 -1.98 -14.84 17.33
N CYS A 10 -3.17 -15.42 17.50
CA CYS A 10 -4.40 -14.87 16.96
C CYS A 10 -4.73 -13.56 17.69
N PRO A 11 -4.96 -12.44 17.00
CA PRO A 11 -5.28 -11.17 17.66
C PRO A 11 -6.67 -11.18 18.34
N PHE A 12 -7.52 -12.17 18.04
CA PHE A 12 -8.89 -12.22 18.55
C PHE A 12 -9.10 -13.18 19.72
N CYS A 13 -8.47 -14.36 19.68
CA CYS A 13 -8.66 -15.42 20.69
C CYS A 13 -7.36 -15.84 21.36
N GLN A 14 -6.23 -15.19 21.02
CA GLN A 14 -4.91 -15.45 21.57
C GLN A 14 -4.37 -16.88 21.38
N ASN A 15 -5.04 -17.72 20.61
CA ASN A 15 -4.55 -19.04 20.24
C ASN A 15 -3.44 -18.98 19.18
N ILE A 16 -2.58 -20.00 19.17
CA ILE A 16 -1.50 -20.14 18.21
C ILE A 16 -2.07 -20.54 16.84
N LEU A 17 -1.69 -19.83 15.79
CA LEU A 17 -1.98 -20.19 14.40
C LEU A 17 -0.72 -20.11 13.54
N PHE A 18 -0.74 -20.80 12.41
CA PHE A 18 0.36 -20.67 11.45
C PHE A 18 0.29 -19.32 10.75
N CYS A 19 1.45 -18.71 10.45
CA CYS A 19 1.53 -17.43 9.76
C CYS A 19 0.85 -17.46 8.38
N ALA A 20 0.85 -18.62 7.73
CA ALA A 20 0.18 -18.89 6.46
C ALA A 20 -1.36 -18.97 6.58
N GLN A 21 -1.89 -19.38 7.73
CA GLN A 21 -3.33 -19.47 7.95
C GLN A 21 -3.94 -18.06 8.04
N LYS A 22 -4.90 -17.81 7.15
CA LYS A 22 -5.64 -16.54 7.08
C LYS A 22 -6.98 -16.59 7.81
N ILE A 23 -7.40 -17.75 8.27
CA ILE A 23 -8.58 -17.95 9.11
C ILE A 23 -8.09 -18.67 10.36
N CYS A 24 -8.49 -18.21 11.55
CA CYS A 24 -8.13 -18.89 12.79
C CYS A 24 -8.96 -20.17 12.92
N ALA A 25 -8.32 -21.33 13.11
CA ALA A 25 -9.03 -22.61 13.28
C ALA A 25 -9.93 -22.65 14.53
N HIS A 26 -9.65 -21.81 15.54
CA HIS A 26 -10.36 -21.84 16.82
C HIS A 26 -11.51 -20.82 16.91
N CYS A 27 -11.33 -19.60 16.39
CA CYS A 27 -12.39 -18.58 16.44
C CYS A 27 -13.03 -18.32 15.09
N LEU A 28 -12.57 -18.99 14.02
CA LEU A 28 -13.04 -18.87 12.64
C LEU A 28 -12.98 -17.44 12.06
N LYS A 29 -12.40 -16.49 12.80
CA LYS A 29 -12.22 -15.11 12.34
C LYS A 29 -11.09 -15.02 11.32
N GLU A 30 -11.35 -14.26 10.27
CA GLU A 30 -10.37 -13.93 9.25
C GLU A 30 -9.28 -13.03 9.85
N GLN A 31 -8.03 -13.42 9.63
CA GLN A 31 -6.87 -12.67 10.04
C GLN A 31 -6.72 -11.43 9.16
N PRO A 32 -6.37 -10.26 9.73
CA PRO A 32 -6.20 -9.03 8.97
C PRO A 32 -5.13 -9.21 7.88
N LYS A 33 -5.57 -9.29 6.62
CA LYS A 33 -4.72 -9.57 5.46
C LYS A 33 -3.88 -8.36 5.01
N LYS A 34 -4.17 -7.16 5.53
CA LYS A 34 -3.61 -5.89 5.00
C LYS A 34 -3.12 -4.88 6.05
N LEU A 35 -2.93 -5.28 7.31
CA LEU A 35 -2.43 -4.40 8.40
C LEU A 35 -1.19 -3.58 8.03
N ARG A 36 -0.25 -4.16 7.27
CA ARG A 36 0.96 -3.45 6.82
C ARG A 36 0.64 -2.33 5.83
N LEU A 37 -0.26 -2.59 4.87
CA LEU A 37 -0.66 -1.58 3.89
C LEU A 37 -1.49 -0.49 4.57
N GLU A 38 -2.46 -0.87 5.40
CA GLU A 38 -3.29 0.07 6.16
C GLU A 38 -2.45 0.99 7.05
N LYS A 39 -1.45 0.45 7.76
CA LYS A 39 -0.52 1.27 8.55
C LYS A 39 0.30 2.23 7.69
N LYS A 40 0.71 1.81 6.50
CA LYS A 40 1.45 2.68 5.57
C LYS A 40 0.55 3.79 5.03
N LEU A 41 -0.69 3.48 4.67
CA LEU A 41 -1.67 4.46 4.21
C LEU A 41 -1.98 5.47 5.29
N LYS A 42 -2.29 5.04 6.52
CA LYS A 42 -2.54 5.95 7.66
C LYS A 42 -1.38 6.92 7.91
N ARG A 43 -0.14 6.43 7.93
CA ARG A 43 1.05 7.28 8.10
C ARG A 43 1.25 8.27 6.97
N PHE A 44 0.83 7.91 5.75
CA PHE A 44 0.87 8.82 4.62
C PHE A 44 -0.22 9.89 4.75
N ASP A 45 -1.45 9.48 5.10
CA ASP A 45 -2.58 10.41 5.30
C ASP A 45 -2.27 11.45 6.38
N GLU A 46 -1.67 11.03 7.50
CA GLU A 46 -1.22 11.93 8.58
C GLU A 46 -0.20 12.98 8.11
N LYS A 47 0.57 12.69 7.06
CA LYS A 47 1.66 13.55 6.55
C LYS A 47 1.39 14.09 5.14
N ARG A 48 0.16 13.96 4.67
CA ARG A 48 -0.18 14.20 3.26
C ARG A 48 0.11 15.63 2.84
N GLU A 49 -0.27 16.59 3.68
CA GLU A 49 -0.14 18.03 3.39
C GLU A 49 1.33 18.48 3.37
N ASP A 50 2.13 18.05 4.36
CA ASP A 50 3.57 18.29 4.41
C ASP A 50 4.29 17.66 3.21
N TRP A 51 3.87 16.45 2.82
CA TRP A 51 4.45 15.77 1.67
C TRP A 51 4.13 16.49 0.36
N VAL A 52 2.89 16.92 0.14
CA VAL A 52 2.49 17.68 -1.07
C VAL A 52 3.21 19.02 -1.14
N SER A 53 3.26 19.77 -0.03
CA SER A 53 3.94 21.07 0.01
C SER A 53 5.44 20.95 -0.27
N GLY A 54 6.11 19.93 0.30
CA GLY A 54 7.51 19.62 0.00
C GLY A 54 7.76 19.27 -1.47
N ARG A 55 6.84 18.56 -2.13
CA ARG A 55 6.99 18.18 -3.55
C ARG A 55 6.71 19.33 -4.51
N LYS A 56 5.75 20.20 -4.20
CA LYS A 56 5.52 21.44 -4.94
C LYS A 56 6.74 22.36 -4.87
N LYS A 57 7.30 22.54 -3.66
CA LYS A 57 8.50 23.36 -3.43
C LYS A 57 9.73 22.85 -4.20
N ASN A 58 9.87 21.54 -4.32
CA ASN A 58 11.01 20.91 -5.00
C ASN A 58 10.75 20.63 -6.50
N HIS A 59 9.64 21.09 -7.07
CA HIS A 59 9.24 20.87 -8.48
C HIS A 59 9.31 19.40 -8.95
N ASN A 60 9.15 18.43 -8.04
CA ASN A 60 9.41 17.01 -8.30
C ASN A 60 8.13 16.24 -8.72
N ILE A 61 7.09 16.94 -9.15
CA ILE A 61 5.79 16.32 -9.49
C ILE A 61 5.92 15.42 -10.72
N ALA A 62 6.74 15.79 -11.71
CA ALA A 62 6.97 14.99 -12.92
C ALA A 62 7.57 13.61 -12.58
N SER A 63 8.62 13.57 -11.75
CA SER A 63 9.25 12.32 -11.29
C SER A 63 8.24 11.36 -10.65
N ILE A 64 7.30 11.87 -9.86
CA ILE A 64 6.26 11.05 -9.22
C ILE A 64 5.31 10.46 -10.25
N LYS A 65 4.92 11.24 -11.28
CA LYS A 65 4.07 10.75 -12.37
C LYS A 65 4.78 9.64 -13.15
N ASP A 66 6.05 9.83 -13.49
CA ASP A 66 6.84 8.84 -14.22
C ASP A 66 7.01 7.54 -13.42
N GLU A 67 7.35 7.65 -12.13
CA GLU A 67 7.44 6.51 -11.22
C GLU A 67 6.12 5.75 -11.11
N ALA A 68 4.99 6.47 -11.05
CA ALA A 68 3.66 5.87 -11.00
C ALA A 68 3.32 5.11 -12.28
N ILE A 69 3.63 5.67 -13.47
CA ILE A 69 3.45 5.00 -14.76
C ILE A 69 4.26 3.71 -14.81
N VAL A 70 5.55 3.76 -14.45
CA VAL A 70 6.41 2.57 -14.42
C VAL A 70 5.88 1.51 -13.45
N LEU A 71 5.30 1.91 -12.31
CA LEU A 71 4.70 0.99 -11.36
C LEU A 71 3.43 0.33 -11.91
N LEU A 72 2.59 1.08 -12.62
CA LEU A 72 1.40 0.54 -13.29
C LEU A 72 1.80 -0.51 -14.34
N GLU A 73 2.82 -0.24 -15.15
CA GLU A 73 3.35 -1.21 -16.11
C GLU A 73 3.86 -2.50 -15.44
N LYS A 74 4.55 -2.37 -14.30
CA LYS A 74 4.98 -3.54 -13.52
C LYS A 74 3.81 -4.35 -12.99
N LEU A 75 2.74 -3.69 -12.54
CA LEU A 75 1.53 -4.37 -12.09
C LEU A 75 0.86 -5.13 -13.24
N HIS A 76 0.78 -4.51 -14.42
CA HIS A 76 0.28 -5.14 -15.64
C HIS A 76 1.10 -6.37 -16.02
N ALA A 77 2.43 -6.29 -15.94
CA ALA A 77 3.33 -7.42 -16.22
C ALA A 77 3.09 -8.62 -15.28
N ILE A 78 2.63 -8.40 -14.04
CA ILE A 78 2.28 -9.45 -13.08
C ILE A 78 0.83 -9.96 -13.30
N GLY A 79 0.13 -9.46 -14.31
CA GLY A 79 -1.26 -9.80 -14.60
C GLY A 79 -2.28 -9.14 -13.66
N PHE A 80 -1.83 -8.17 -12.84
CA PHE A 80 -2.72 -7.36 -12.03
C PHE A 80 -3.17 -6.16 -12.86
N LYS A 81 -4.47 -6.10 -13.17
CA LYS A 81 -5.06 -4.99 -13.92
C LYS A 81 -5.75 -4.03 -12.93
N PRO A 82 -5.06 -2.99 -12.42
CA PRO A 82 -5.69 -1.98 -11.59
C PRO A 82 -6.80 -1.29 -12.39
N ALA A 83 -7.92 -0.97 -11.74
CA ALA A 83 -8.97 -0.17 -12.35
C ALA A 83 -8.35 1.14 -12.87
N SER A 84 -8.63 1.45 -14.13
CA SER A 84 -8.01 2.49 -14.94
C SER A 84 -7.83 3.83 -14.20
N TRP A 85 -6.60 4.34 -14.18
CA TRP A 85 -6.30 5.72 -13.82
C TRP A 85 -6.79 6.64 -14.95
N GLN A 86 -7.96 7.24 -14.79
CA GLN A 86 -8.40 8.37 -15.61
C GLN A 86 -7.75 9.62 -15.03
N GLY A 87 -6.57 9.98 -15.56
CA GLY A 87 -6.00 11.29 -15.33
C GLY A 87 -6.54 12.24 -16.39
N ASP A 88 -7.36 13.21 -16.00
CA ASP A 88 -7.52 14.42 -16.80
C ASP A 88 -6.15 15.10 -16.91
N GLN A 89 -5.62 15.14 -18.13
CA GLN A 89 -4.47 15.98 -18.42
C GLN A 89 -4.97 17.42 -18.48
N GLU A 90 -4.72 18.22 -17.45
CA GLU A 90 -4.77 19.68 -17.62
C GLU A 90 -3.59 20.08 -18.51
N GLU A 91 -3.88 20.34 -19.78
CA GLU A 91 -2.98 21.00 -20.72
C GLU A 91 -2.56 22.36 -20.16
N GLY A 92 -1.28 22.67 -20.33
CA GLY A 92 -0.63 23.82 -19.69
C GLY A 92 -1.29 25.16 -19.98
N GLY A 93 -1.60 25.89 -18.91
CA GLY A 93 -1.79 27.34 -18.95
C GLY A 93 -0.43 28.04 -18.87
N GLN A 94 0.07 28.51 -20.02
CA GLN A 94 1.02 29.62 -20.08
C GLN A 94 0.26 30.92 -19.78
N MET A 95 0.71 31.69 -18.80
CA MET A 95 0.62 33.16 -18.77
C MET A 95 1.88 33.71 -18.12
#